data_AF-A0A4U5V9V2-F1
#
_entry.id   AF-A0A4U5V9V2-F1
#
_cell.length_a   1.000
_cell.length_b   1.000
_cell.length_c   1.000
_cell.angle_alpha   90.00
_cell.angle_beta   90.00
_cell.angle_gamma   90.00
#
_symmetry.space_group_name_H-M   'P 1'
#
loop_
_entity.id
_entity.type
_entity.pdbx_description
1 polymer ?
#
loop_
_entity_poly.entity_id
_entity_poly.type
_entity_poly.pdbx_seq_one_letter_code
_entity_poly.pdbx_strand_id
1 'polypeptide(L)'
;MSRYFSVWVSFGMLPPLLLAVGAIVCSEKETLLKPIPGTVTQLTDCLMECTGMTYIKKLQLRDTHNIRLKDSTEGDLGEYCWSMQLKCTIGESFKRAYVVLPVDISSAGHQMLEVRTTIPSSTTLHAHNSPTTIAESCGRRYDVTQHFSTETTGDLFCVQVVARGNNVLKCPPYLVTFWQRSPNQSNQEGGG
;
A
#
# COMPACT_ATOMS: atom_id res chain seq x y z
N MET A 1 -28.76 -30.84 60.27
CA MET A 1 -27.76 -29.80 59.95
C MET A 1 -27.16 -30.12 58.58
N SER A 2 -27.68 -29.48 57.52
CA SER A 2 -27.25 -29.72 56.13
C SER A 2 -26.29 -28.59 55.73
N ARG A 3 -25.07 -28.94 55.31
CA ARG A 3 -24.03 -27.98 54.89
C ARG A 3 -24.03 -27.87 53.37
N TYR A 4 -24.35 -26.68 52.88
CA TYR A 4 -24.27 -26.29 51.47
C TYR A 4 -22.80 -26.10 51.05
N PHE A 5 -22.42 -26.70 49.92
CA PHE A 5 -21.17 -26.41 49.22
C PHE A 5 -21.38 -25.23 48.27
N SER A 6 -20.70 -24.11 48.51
CA SER A 6 -20.63 -22.99 47.56
C SER A 6 -19.43 -23.19 46.64
N VAL A 7 -19.68 -23.52 45.38
CA VAL A 7 -18.67 -23.55 44.32
C VAL A 7 -18.43 -22.11 43.84
N TRP A 8 -17.20 -21.62 44.02
CA TRP A 8 -16.74 -20.32 43.51
C TRP A 8 -16.29 -20.51 42.05
N VAL A 9 -17.00 -19.89 41.11
CA VAL A 9 -16.59 -19.85 39.70
C VAL A 9 -16.00 -18.47 39.42
N SER A 10 -14.68 -18.42 39.30
CA SER A 10 -13.93 -17.22 38.91
C SER A 10 -14.11 -16.98 37.41
N PHE A 11 -14.91 -15.99 37.02
CA PHE A 11 -14.91 -15.49 35.66
C PHE A 11 -13.70 -14.56 35.47
N GLY A 12 -12.60 -15.10 34.95
CA GLY A 12 -11.48 -14.31 34.44
C GLY A 12 -11.85 -13.67 33.10
N MET A 13 -12.30 -12.42 33.11
CA MET A 13 -12.36 -11.58 31.92
C MET A 13 -10.92 -11.15 31.58
N LEU A 14 -10.28 -11.88 30.66
CA LEU A 14 -9.06 -11.39 30.01
C LEU A 14 -9.47 -10.26 29.05
N PRO A 15 -8.91 -9.05 29.17
CA PRO A 15 -9.15 -8.00 28.19
C PRO A 15 -8.58 -8.43 26.84
N PRO A 16 -9.29 -8.23 25.72
CA PRO A 16 -8.65 -8.32 24.42
C PRO A 16 -7.68 -7.15 24.33
N LEU A 17 -6.39 -7.45 24.42
CA LEU A 17 -5.33 -6.55 23.97
C LEU A 17 -5.53 -6.37 22.46
N LEU A 18 -6.33 -5.37 22.09
CA LEU A 18 -6.36 -4.83 20.75
C LEU A 18 -4.96 -4.26 20.50
N LEU A 19 -4.13 -5.04 19.81
CA LEU A 19 -2.94 -4.55 19.15
C LEU A 19 -3.40 -3.46 18.17
N ALA A 20 -3.41 -2.22 18.66
CA ALA A 20 -3.47 -1.05 17.81
C ALA A 20 -2.15 -1.01 17.05
N VAL A 21 -2.08 -1.75 15.94
CA VAL A 21 -1.00 -1.63 14.96
C VAL A 21 -0.95 -0.16 14.58
N GLY A 22 0.13 0.52 14.99
CA GLY A 22 0.26 1.96 14.92
C GLY A 22 0.11 2.44 13.48
N ALA A 23 -1.02 3.05 13.15
CA ALA A 23 -1.16 3.74 11.87
C ALA A 23 -0.18 4.93 11.88
N ILE A 24 0.64 5.06 10.85
CA ILE A 24 1.52 6.23 10.67
C ILE A 24 0.59 7.44 10.53
N VAL A 25 0.54 8.29 11.57
CA VAL A 25 -0.17 9.57 11.56
C VAL A 25 0.83 10.65 11.19
N CYS A 26 0.52 11.40 10.14
CA CYS A 26 1.46 12.36 9.58
C CYS A 26 1.45 13.67 10.34
N SER A 27 2.60 14.00 10.93
CA SER A 27 2.85 15.26 11.64
C SER A 27 3.70 16.25 10.84
N GLU A 28 4.14 15.90 9.63
CA GLU A 28 5.10 16.69 8.86
C GLU A 28 4.40 17.73 7.96
N LYS A 29 4.88 18.97 8.01
CA LYS A 29 4.37 20.11 7.24
C LYS A 29 4.86 20.03 5.80
N GLU A 30 4.01 19.62 4.86
CA GLU A 30 4.28 19.81 3.43
C GLU A 30 4.54 21.31 3.21
N THR A 31 5.76 21.64 2.81
CA THR A 31 6.07 22.99 2.35
C THR A 31 5.26 23.21 1.08
N LEU A 32 4.31 24.15 1.16
CA LEU A 32 3.54 24.66 0.03
C LEU A 32 4.42 24.76 -1.22
N LEU A 33 4.06 23.96 -2.23
CA LEU A 33 4.44 24.01 -3.64
C LEU A 33 5.75 24.77 -3.92
N LYS A 34 6.90 24.12 -3.71
CA LYS A 34 8.08 24.45 -4.51
C LYS A 34 7.83 23.94 -5.93
N PRO A 35 8.08 24.74 -6.98
CA PRO A 35 8.00 24.27 -8.36
C PRO A 35 8.77 22.96 -8.48
N ILE A 36 8.13 21.96 -9.09
CA ILE A 36 8.73 20.67 -9.40
C ILE A 36 10.08 20.97 -10.09
N PRO A 37 11.24 20.61 -9.49
CA PRO A 37 12.52 20.72 -10.20
C PRO A 37 12.40 19.90 -11.48
N GLY A 38 12.81 20.49 -12.61
CA GLY A 38 12.59 20.08 -13.99
C GLY A 38 13.16 18.72 -14.42
N THR A 39 12.81 17.66 -13.71
CA THR A 39 12.82 16.27 -14.16
C THR A 39 11.47 15.69 -13.76
N VAL A 40 10.42 16.07 -14.51
CA VAL A 40 9.23 15.23 -14.57
C VAL A 40 9.71 13.93 -15.23
N THR A 41 10.08 12.94 -14.42
CA THR A 41 10.11 11.55 -14.90
C THR A 41 8.74 11.32 -15.50
N GLN A 42 8.68 11.17 -16.82
CA GLN A 42 7.44 10.94 -17.54
C GLN A 42 6.78 9.72 -16.87
N LEU A 43 5.59 9.94 -16.30
CA LEU A 43 4.79 8.87 -15.73
C LEU A 43 4.56 7.84 -16.82
N THR A 44 4.69 6.56 -16.47
CA THR A 44 4.47 5.48 -17.44
C THR A 44 3.02 5.48 -17.92
N ASP A 45 2.78 5.10 -19.18
CA ASP A 45 1.42 4.99 -19.73
C ASP A 45 0.53 4.07 -18.88
N CYS A 46 1.09 2.97 -18.37
CA CYS A 46 0.39 2.07 -17.45
C CYS A 46 -0.04 2.76 -16.15
N LEU A 47 0.83 3.59 -15.56
CA LEU A 47 0.49 4.32 -14.33
C LEU A 47 -0.62 5.34 -14.59
N MET A 48 -0.54 6.07 -15.71
CA MET A 48 -1.57 7.04 -16.10
C MET A 48 -2.93 6.39 -16.35
N GLU A 49 -2.97 5.30 -17.12
CA GLU A 49 -4.19 4.53 -17.38
C GLU A 49 -4.77 3.97 -16.07
N CYS A 50 -3.93 3.34 -15.24
CA CYS A 50 -4.38 2.79 -13.97
C CYS A 50 -4.87 3.87 -13.01
N THR A 51 -4.28 5.07 -13.01
CA THR A 51 -4.74 6.20 -12.22
C THR A 51 -6.17 6.57 -12.59
N GLY A 52 -6.45 6.73 -13.89
CA GLY A 52 -7.80 7.02 -14.37
C GLY A 52 -8.82 5.96 -13.96
N MET A 53 -8.50 4.69 -14.20
CA MET A 53 -9.39 3.57 -13.88
C MET A 53 -9.61 3.39 -12.37
N THR A 54 -8.56 3.57 -11.58
CA THR A 54 -8.64 3.54 -10.10
C THR A 54 -9.52 4.67 -9.58
N TYR A 55 -9.43 5.86 -10.16
CA TYR A 55 -10.26 6.99 -9.74
C TYR A 55 -11.74 6.80 -10.11
N ILE A 56 -12.02 6.25 -11.30
CA ILE A 56 -13.39 5.86 -11.68
C ILE A 56 -13.95 4.86 -10.68
N LYS A 57 -13.19 3.81 -10.34
CA LYS A 57 -13.61 2.78 -9.37
C LYS A 57 -13.77 3.36 -7.96
N LYS A 58 -12.91 4.29 -7.54
CA LYS A 58 -13.03 5.03 -6.28
C LYS A 58 -14.39 5.73 -6.18
N LEU A 59 -14.81 6.43 -7.23
CA LEU A 59 -16.11 7.10 -7.27
C LEU A 59 -17.28 6.12 -7.19
N GLN A 60 -17.20 5.00 -7.94
CA GLN A 60 -18.23 3.96 -7.93
C GLN A 60 -18.38 3.31 -6.54
N LEU A 61 -17.28 3.05 -5.85
CA LEU A 61 -17.25 2.45 -4.53
C LEU A 61 -17.48 3.46 -3.39
N ARG A 62 -17.59 4.77 -3.71
CA ARG A 62 -17.61 5.87 -2.73
C ARG A 62 -16.45 5.78 -1.74
N ASP A 63 -15.30 5.33 -2.21
CA ASP A 63 -14.11 5.19 -1.39
C ASP A 63 -13.54 6.58 -1.07
N THR A 64 -13.38 6.87 0.21
CA THR A 64 -12.92 8.16 0.73
C THR A 64 -11.40 8.23 0.94
N HIS A 65 -10.67 7.14 0.74
CA HIS A 65 -9.22 7.12 0.88
C HIS A 65 -8.54 8.00 -0.18
N ASN A 66 -7.50 8.72 0.21
CA ASN A 66 -6.57 9.34 -0.73
C ASN A 66 -5.63 8.27 -1.29
N ILE A 67 -5.60 8.15 -2.61
CA ILE A 67 -4.85 7.10 -3.33
C ILE A 67 -3.71 7.78 -4.07
N ARG A 68 -2.48 7.31 -3.83
CA ARG A 68 -1.28 7.84 -4.48
C ARG A 68 -0.59 6.72 -5.23
N LEU A 69 -0.24 6.96 -6.49
CA LEU A 69 0.51 6.03 -7.35
C LEU A 69 1.92 6.57 -7.57
N LYS A 70 2.91 5.70 -7.57
CA LYS A 70 4.32 6.06 -7.73
C LYS A 70 5.07 5.02 -8.55
N ASP A 71 5.72 5.46 -9.63
CA ASP A 71 6.62 4.62 -10.41
C ASP A 71 7.78 4.10 -9.55
N SER A 72 8.31 2.93 -9.94
CA SER A 72 9.53 2.39 -9.37
C SER A 72 10.76 3.13 -9.88
N THR A 73 11.83 3.08 -9.09
CA THR A 73 13.19 3.31 -9.56
C THR A 73 13.85 1.96 -9.83
N GLU A 74 14.53 1.80 -10.96
CA GLU A 74 15.30 0.59 -11.22
C GLU A 74 16.41 0.42 -10.17
N GLY A 75 16.49 -0.78 -9.60
CA GLY A 75 17.57 -1.22 -8.71
C GLY A 75 18.55 -2.14 -9.43
N ASP A 76 19.18 -3.05 -8.70
CA ASP A 76 20.08 -4.04 -9.29
C ASP A 76 19.31 -5.11 -10.08
N LEU A 77 19.86 -5.63 -11.18
CA LEU A 77 19.41 -6.83 -11.92
C LEU A 77 17.91 -7.18 -11.82
N GLY A 78 17.05 -6.32 -12.38
CA GLY A 78 15.60 -6.55 -12.46
C GLY A 78 14.82 -6.26 -11.17
N GLU A 79 15.43 -5.52 -10.25
CA GLU A 79 14.77 -4.95 -9.07
C GLU A 79 14.07 -3.62 -9.39
N TYR A 80 12.97 -3.42 -8.69
CA TYR A 80 12.16 -2.23 -8.71
C TYR A 80 12.00 -1.74 -7.29
N CYS A 81 12.41 -0.50 -7.03
CA CYS A 81 12.54 0.04 -5.69
C CYS A 81 11.66 1.27 -5.48
N TRP A 82 11.25 1.47 -4.23
CA TRP A 82 10.58 2.67 -3.75
C TRP A 82 11.17 3.07 -2.41
N SER A 83 11.21 4.38 -2.15
CA SER A 83 11.51 4.85 -0.79
C SER A 83 10.41 4.43 0.18
N MET A 84 10.81 3.91 1.35
CA MET A 84 9.95 3.62 2.49
C MET A 84 9.48 4.88 3.21
N GLN A 85 10.17 6.00 3.01
CA GLN A 85 9.75 7.31 3.49
C GLN A 85 8.61 7.84 2.61
N LEU A 86 7.39 7.39 2.92
CA LEU A 86 6.21 7.80 2.20
C LEU A 86 5.88 9.26 2.51
N LYS A 87 5.89 10.09 1.47
CA LYS A 87 5.37 11.46 1.57
C LYS A 87 3.90 11.40 1.93
N CYS A 88 3.50 12.14 2.96
CA CYS A 88 2.14 12.18 3.43
C CYS A 88 1.72 13.59 3.83
N THR A 89 0.40 13.82 3.85
CA THR A 89 -0.17 15.13 4.18
C THR A 89 -0.64 15.12 5.63
N ILE A 90 -0.51 16.26 6.32
CA ILE A 90 -0.98 16.41 7.71
C ILE A 90 -2.43 15.97 7.83
N GLY A 91 -2.73 15.21 8.87
CA GLY A 91 -4.08 14.71 9.14
C GLY A 91 -4.42 13.42 8.41
N GLU A 92 -3.53 12.91 7.55
CA GLU A 92 -3.68 11.60 6.96
C GLU A 92 -3.03 10.50 7.79
N SER A 93 -3.58 9.29 7.67
CA SER A 93 -3.01 8.07 8.21
C SER A 93 -2.82 7.03 7.12
N PHE A 94 -1.64 6.41 7.06
CA PHE A 94 -1.36 5.30 6.15
C PHE A 94 -2.28 4.12 6.44
N LYS A 95 -2.82 3.48 5.40
CA LYS A 95 -3.70 2.31 5.53
C LYS A 95 -3.20 1.08 4.82
N ARG A 96 -2.84 1.20 3.54
CA ARG A 96 -2.44 0.06 2.71
C ARG A 96 -1.41 0.47 1.66
N ALA A 97 -0.55 -0.45 1.29
CA ALA A 97 0.32 -0.34 0.14
C ALA A 97 0.26 -1.60 -0.71
N TYR A 98 0.22 -1.42 -2.03
CA TYR A 98 0.28 -2.51 -3.00
C TYR A 98 1.35 -2.22 -4.04
N VAL A 99 2.14 -3.22 -4.36
CA VAL A 99 2.87 -3.25 -5.63
C VAL A 99 1.93 -3.78 -6.70
N VAL A 100 1.86 -3.07 -7.83
CA VAL A 100 1.08 -3.49 -8.99
C VAL A 100 2.03 -3.83 -10.12
N LEU A 101 1.90 -5.04 -10.65
CA LEU A 101 2.62 -5.55 -11.81
C LEU A 101 1.70 -5.46 -13.03
N PRO A 102 1.96 -4.53 -13.97
CA PRO A 102 1.17 -4.38 -15.17
C PRO A 102 1.42 -5.56 -16.11
N VAL A 103 0.50 -6.50 -16.09
CA VAL A 103 0.53 -7.71 -16.93
C VAL A 103 -0.75 -7.77 -17.73
N ASP A 104 -0.69 -8.40 -18.90
CA ASP A 104 -1.91 -8.75 -19.60
C ASP A 104 -2.57 -9.95 -18.91
N ILE A 105 -3.62 -9.68 -18.13
CA ILE A 105 -4.34 -10.70 -17.36
C ILE A 105 -5.01 -11.73 -18.28
N SER A 106 -5.31 -11.37 -19.53
CA SER A 106 -5.95 -12.27 -20.50
C SER A 106 -4.97 -13.30 -21.11
N SER A 107 -3.68 -12.97 -21.20
CA SER A 107 -2.63 -13.85 -21.73
C SER A 107 -1.73 -14.46 -20.66
N ALA A 108 -1.69 -13.90 -19.46
CA ALA A 108 -0.87 -14.37 -18.33
C ALA A 108 -1.44 -15.62 -17.61
N GLY A 109 -2.34 -16.37 -18.26
CA GLY A 109 -3.01 -17.56 -17.70
C GLY A 109 -2.08 -18.71 -17.31
N HIS A 110 -0.83 -18.72 -17.78
CA HIS A 110 0.13 -19.80 -17.49
C HIS A 110 1.57 -19.33 -17.20
N GLN A 111 1.84 -18.01 -17.18
CA GLN A 111 3.14 -17.49 -16.78
C GLN A 111 3.16 -17.29 -15.27
N MET A 112 3.87 -18.19 -14.58
CA MET A 112 4.11 -18.10 -13.15
C MET A 112 5.12 -16.98 -12.91
N LEU A 113 4.61 -15.81 -12.53
CA LEU A 113 5.42 -14.69 -12.05
C LEU A 113 5.68 -14.91 -10.57
N GLU A 114 6.94 -15.10 -10.23
CA GLU A 114 7.38 -15.05 -8.84
C GLU A 114 7.82 -13.63 -8.52
N VAL A 115 7.26 -13.06 -7.48
CA VAL A 115 7.66 -11.74 -6.98
C VAL A 115 8.23 -11.96 -5.60
N ARG A 116 9.43 -11.42 -5.37
CA ARG A 116 10.08 -11.47 -4.05
C ARG A 116 10.50 -10.08 -3.65
N THR A 117 10.40 -9.78 -2.36
CA THR A 117 11.11 -8.64 -1.79
C THR A 117 12.60 -8.97 -1.76
N THR A 118 13.43 -7.95 -1.93
CA THR A 118 14.89 -8.08 -1.81
C THR A 118 15.43 -7.17 -0.72
N ILE A 119 14.77 -6.03 -0.48
CA ILE A 119 15.04 -5.11 0.62
C ILE A 119 13.71 -4.74 1.28
N PRO A 120 13.61 -4.70 2.63
CA PRO A 120 14.68 -4.89 3.62
C PRO A 120 14.96 -6.36 3.99
N SER A 121 14.06 -7.27 3.66
CA SER A 121 14.24 -8.71 3.86
C SER A 121 13.72 -9.46 2.65
N SER A 122 14.27 -10.64 2.36
CA SER A 122 13.82 -11.43 1.20
C SER A 122 12.67 -12.35 1.57
N THR A 123 11.51 -12.10 0.95
CA THR A 123 10.26 -12.84 1.15
C THR A 123 9.50 -12.93 -0.16
N THR A 124 8.98 -14.11 -0.51
CA THR A 124 8.10 -14.25 -1.67
C THR A 124 6.74 -13.58 -1.39
N LEU A 125 6.30 -12.72 -2.29
CA LEU A 125 5.01 -12.05 -2.22
C LEU A 125 3.93 -12.88 -2.93
N HIS A 126 2.74 -12.91 -2.34
CA HIS A 126 1.58 -13.55 -2.92
C HIS A 126 0.65 -12.54 -3.57
N ALA A 127 0.07 -12.93 -4.71
CA ALA A 127 -0.88 -12.09 -5.41
C ALA A 127 -2.13 -11.88 -4.55
N HIS A 128 -2.48 -10.61 -4.35
CA HIS A 128 -3.67 -10.17 -3.65
C HIS A 128 -4.88 -10.24 -4.59
N ASN A 129 -5.79 -11.18 -4.30
CA ASN A 129 -6.96 -11.45 -5.14
C ASN A 129 -8.24 -10.77 -4.63
N SER A 130 -8.24 -10.19 -3.43
CA SER A 130 -9.44 -9.56 -2.87
C SER A 130 -9.81 -8.27 -3.62
N PRO A 131 -11.10 -7.87 -3.60
CA PRO A 131 -11.53 -6.62 -4.19
C PRO A 131 -10.81 -5.41 -3.55
N THR A 132 -10.32 -4.51 -4.40
CA THR A 132 -9.74 -3.21 -3.99
C THR A 132 -10.21 -2.11 -4.93
N THR A 133 -9.98 -0.87 -4.55
CA THR A 133 -10.23 0.32 -5.39
C THR A 133 -9.29 0.41 -6.58
N ILE A 134 -8.12 -0.25 -6.54
CA ILE A 134 -7.29 -0.45 -7.72
C ILE A 134 -8.09 -1.25 -8.75
N ALA A 135 -8.19 -0.75 -9.97
CA ALA A 135 -8.89 -1.43 -11.05
C ALA A 135 -8.19 -2.75 -11.41
N GLU A 136 -8.97 -3.78 -11.72
CA GLU A 136 -8.42 -5.11 -12.03
C GLU A 136 -7.59 -5.08 -13.31
N SER A 137 -7.97 -4.24 -14.28
CA SER A 137 -7.23 -4.02 -15.53
C SER A 137 -5.81 -3.48 -15.32
N CYS A 138 -5.48 -2.93 -14.15
CA CYS A 138 -4.15 -2.43 -13.84
C CYS A 138 -3.08 -3.53 -13.76
N GLY A 139 -3.47 -4.78 -13.52
CA GLY A 139 -2.55 -5.91 -13.40
C GLY A 139 -2.63 -6.64 -12.06
N ARG A 140 -1.60 -7.44 -11.76
CA ARG A 140 -1.52 -8.23 -10.53
C ARG A 140 -1.10 -7.36 -9.36
N ARG A 141 -1.77 -7.51 -8.22
CA ARG A 141 -1.54 -6.72 -7.01
C ARG A 141 -0.84 -7.59 -5.98
N TYR A 142 0.09 -7.03 -5.22
CA TYR A 142 0.80 -7.69 -4.13
C TYR A 142 0.73 -6.76 -2.91
N ASP A 143 0.14 -7.23 -1.81
CA ASP A 143 0.03 -6.45 -0.59
C ASP A 143 1.41 -6.36 0.08
N VAL A 144 1.88 -5.13 0.26
CA VAL A 144 3.19 -4.83 0.85
C VAL A 144 3.03 -3.92 2.06
N THR A 145 1.81 -3.79 2.60
CA THR A 145 1.47 -2.85 3.68
C THR A 145 2.39 -3.00 4.89
N GLN A 146 2.74 -4.23 5.26
CA GLN A 146 3.62 -4.50 6.41
C GLN A 146 5.03 -3.94 6.24
N HIS A 147 5.54 -3.80 5.00
CA HIS A 147 6.87 -3.23 4.76
C HIS A 147 6.90 -1.71 4.89
N PHE A 148 5.75 -1.04 4.90
CA PHE A 148 5.65 0.42 5.05
C PHE A 148 5.07 0.84 6.40
N SER A 149 4.90 -0.09 7.35
CA SER A 149 4.48 0.22 8.72
C SER A 149 5.67 0.61 9.61
N THR A 150 5.39 1.27 10.73
CA THR A 150 6.38 1.85 11.67
C THR A 150 7.41 0.88 12.24
N GLU A 151 7.17 -0.43 12.12
CA GLU A 151 8.06 -1.46 12.66
C GLU A 151 9.20 -1.82 11.71
N THR A 152 9.11 -1.45 10.43
CA THR A 152 10.13 -1.82 9.43
C THR A 152 11.21 -0.76 9.35
N THR A 153 12.47 -1.18 9.57
CA THR A 153 13.65 -0.32 9.45
C THR A 153 14.23 -0.39 8.03
N GLY A 154 14.56 0.76 7.44
CA GLY A 154 15.13 0.86 6.10
C GLY A 154 14.66 2.11 5.34
N ASP A 155 15.42 2.50 4.32
CA ASP A 155 15.09 3.66 3.46
C ASP A 155 14.41 3.25 2.15
N LEU A 156 14.58 1.99 1.74
CA LEU A 156 14.15 1.45 0.45
C LEU A 156 13.41 0.13 0.64
N PHE A 157 12.35 -0.03 -0.14
CA PHE A 157 11.63 -1.27 -0.33
C PHE A 157 11.81 -1.67 -1.80
N CYS A 158 12.38 -2.85 -2.04
CA CYS A 158 12.67 -3.34 -3.38
C CYS A 158 12.03 -4.69 -3.61
N VAL A 159 11.54 -4.88 -4.83
CA VAL A 159 11.02 -6.17 -5.30
C VAL A 159 11.74 -6.59 -6.56
N GLN A 160 11.97 -7.89 -6.68
CA GLN A 160 12.44 -8.51 -7.90
C GLN A 160 11.33 -9.34 -8.51
N VAL A 161 11.12 -9.16 -9.81
CA VAL A 161 10.14 -9.90 -10.59
C VAL A 161 10.87 -10.98 -11.38
N VAL A 162 10.68 -12.24 -10.99
CA VAL A 162 11.27 -13.39 -11.67
C VAL A 162 10.20 -14.00 -12.59
N ALA A 163 10.42 -13.84 -13.89
CA ALA A 163 9.55 -14.37 -14.93
C ALA A 163 10.20 -15.56 -15.65
N ARG A 164 9.45 -16.66 -15.82
CA ARG A 164 9.82 -17.71 -16.77
C ARG A 164 9.33 -17.33 -18.18
N GLY A 165 10.00 -16.36 -18.80
CA GLY A 165 9.71 -15.88 -20.15
C GLY A 165 10.17 -14.44 -20.39
N ASN A 166 10.42 -14.09 -21.65
CA ASN A 166 10.78 -12.72 -22.02
C ASN A 166 9.54 -11.80 -21.99
N ASN A 167 9.71 -10.57 -21.49
CA ASN A 167 8.75 -9.45 -21.57
C ASN A 167 7.34 -9.71 -21.03
N VAL A 168 7.23 -10.17 -19.78
CA VAL A 168 5.92 -10.44 -19.14
C VAL A 168 5.23 -9.16 -18.63
N LEU A 169 6.01 -8.11 -18.33
CA LEU A 169 5.48 -6.82 -17.87
C LEU A 169 5.29 -5.87 -19.04
N LYS A 170 4.15 -5.16 -19.06
CA LYS A 170 3.88 -4.08 -20.03
C LYS A 170 4.69 -2.82 -19.71
N CYS A 171 4.86 -2.55 -18.42
CA CYS A 171 5.58 -1.39 -17.88
C CYS A 171 6.30 -1.82 -16.59
N PRO A 172 7.27 -1.02 -16.10
CA PRO A 172 7.79 -1.17 -14.75
C PRO A 172 6.66 -1.24 -13.70
N PRO A 173 6.80 -2.07 -12.66
CA PRO A 173 5.87 -2.07 -11.53
C PRO A 173 5.78 -0.69 -10.88
N TYR A 174 4.61 -0.41 -10.28
CA TYR A 174 4.39 0.81 -9.51
C TYR A 174 3.75 0.53 -8.16
N LEU A 175 3.97 1.44 -7.21
CA LEU A 175 3.42 1.39 -5.87
C LEU A 175 2.13 2.18 -5.80
N VAL A 176 1.10 1.60 -5.19
CA VAL A 176 -0.17 2.27 -4.88
C VAL A 176 -0.34 2.31 -3.37
N THR A 177 -0.54 3.50 -2.80
CA THR A 177 -0.73 3.70 -1.36
C THR A 177 -2.08 4.33 -1.05
N PHE A 178 -2.68 3.90 0.05
CA PHE A 178 -3.99 4.33 0.54
C PHE A 178 -3.83 5.07 1.86
N TRP A 179 -4.47 6.23 1.95
CA TRP A 179 -4.39 7.15 3.06
C TRP A 179 -5.79 7.55 3.52
N GLN A 180 -6.03 7.55 4.83
CA GLN A 180 -7.29 8.00 5.40
C GLN A 180 -7.11 9.38 6.02
N ARG A 181 -7.87 10.37 5.56
CA ARG A 181 -7.94 11.68 6.22
C ARG A 181 -8.72 11.58 7.53
N SER A 182 -8.18 12.22 8.56
CA SER A 182 -8.81 12.31 9.88
C SER A 182 -9.96 13.34 9.83
N PRO A 183 -11.16 13.01 10.33
CA PRO A 183 -12.31 13.91 10.27
C PRO A 183 -12.12 15.25 11.00
N ASN A 184 -11.25 15.29 12.01
CA ASN A 184 -11.17 16.42 12.95
C ASN A 184 -10.34 17.63 12.46
N GLN A 185 -9.73 17.59 11.27
CA GLN A 185 -8.90 18.69 10.75
C GLN A 185 -9.53 19.52 9.63
N SER A 186 -10.70 19.12 9.08
CA SER A 186 -11.40 19.93 8.07
C SER A 186 -11.93 21.26 8.61
N ASN A 187 -11.93 21.47 9.92
CA ASN A 187 -12.50 22.66 10.57
C ASN A 187 -11.45 23.73 10.94
N GLN A 188 -10.17 23.57 10.58
CA GLN A 188 -9.11 24.54 10.95
C GLN A 188 -8.59 25.42 9.80
N GLU A 189 -8.99 25.18 8.55
CA GLU A 189 -8.55 26.01 7.40
C GLU A 189 -9.55 27.12 7.01
N GLY A 190 -10.58 27.38 7.83
CA GLY A 190 -11.67 28.34 7.53
C GLY A 190 -11.73 29.57 8.46
N GLY A 191 -10.61 30.03 9.01
CA GLY A 191 -10.59 31.19 9.91
C GLY A 191 -9.32 32.02 9.76
N GLY A 192 -9.35 32.95 8.81
CA GLY A 192 -8.41 34.07 8.66
C GLY A 192 -9.19 35.32 8.31
#